data_AF-A0AB38VLI2-F1
#
_entry.id   AF-A0AB38VLI2-F1
#
_cell.length_a   1.000
_cell.length_b   1.000
_cell.length_c   1.000
_cell.angle_alpha   90.00
_cell.angle_beta   90.00
_cell.angle_gamma   90.00
#
_symmetry.space_group_name_H-M   'P 1'
#
loop_
_entity.id
_entity.type
_entity.pdbx_description
1 polymer ?
#
loop_
_entity_poly.entity_id
_entity_poly.type
_entity_poly.pdbx_seq_one_letter_code
_entity_poly.pdbx_strand_id
1 'polypeptide(L)'
;MSKCLSCGKIGLFLKINKQGLCKKCFSIEETSSSSNTKNHLSDKPKQGANLTFHRIKQKKIPNEIFELLWFTNGKYKNYNFQDEPSAINLSLPIGHGITGELGYYPSYSNMSPAQRNKYLNWLTDISQPVEIGYVFTFYYGLERFISNGDYEKVFPILLKLKKYHKNSSFQFYTNSALALIALKTEKVEYLNYFDIDTLSDNAFLALKFSFNHYLTPKDIMKIHKLVNFTNTRYIKNEAELFQNILSKKIKEDFNSEYYIIKIKNEHSLGTVGAFLLGNISLYEREIKVIDIISDKNIYNDLYSLLSETHEETKLFLKRKRKTNKEKKL
;
A
#
# COMPACT_ATOMS: atom_id res chain seq x y z
N MET A 1 -11.94 -16.30 38.77
CA MET A 1 -10.61 -16.92 38.96
C MET A 1 -10.50 -18.13 38.06
N SER A 2 -9.36 -18.36 37.41
CA SER A 2 -9.11 -19.50 36.51
C SER A 2 -8.09 -20.48 37.12
N LYS A 3 -8.14 -21.76 36.73
CA LYS A 3 -7.25 -22.83 37.23
C LYS A 3 -6.11 -23.08 36.24
N CYS A 4 -4.87 -23.14 36.72
CA CYS A 4 -3.70 -23.48 35.90
C CYS A 4 -3.77 -24.95 35.46
N LEU A 5 -3.59 -25.22 34.16
CA LEU A 5 -3.65 -26.57 33.59
C LEU A 5 -2.45 -27.45 33.96
N SER A 6 -1.28 -26.86 34.24
CA SER A 6 -0.06 -27.62 34.60
C SER A 6 0.03 -27.94 36.09
N CYS A 7 -0.32 -27.01 36.99
CA CYS A 7 -0.14 -27.19 38.43
C CYS A 7 -1.42 -27.04 39.27
N GLY A 8 -2.58 -26.81 38.64
CA GLY A 8 -3.88 -26.83 39.31
C GLY A 8 -4.21 -25.65 40.22
N LYS A 9 -3.34 -24.64 40.37
CA LYS A 9 -3.60 -23.46 41.22
C LYS A 9 -4.69 -22.54 40.67
N ILE A 10 -5.53 -21.98 41.56
CA ILE A 10 -6.65 -21.07 41.23
C ILE A 10 -6.25 -19.62 41.55
N GLY A 11 -6.50 -18.68 40.63
CA GLY A 11 -6.18 -17.25 40.83
C GLY A 11 -6.78 -16.32 39.76
N LEU A 12 -6.51 -15.01 39.86
CA LEU A 12 -6.83 -14.04 38.80
C LEU A 12 -5.68 -14.04 37.78
N PHE A 13 -5.97 -14.39 36.52
CA PHE A 13 -4.99 -14.44 35.43
C PHE A 13 -5.51 -13.65 34.22
N LEU A 14 -4.70 -12.76 33.67
CA LEU A 14 -4.97 -12.10 32.38
C LEU A 14 -4.89 -13.16 31.27
N LYS A 15 -6.01 -13.41 30.59
CA LYS A 15 -6.07 -14.36 29.47
C LYS A 15 -5.36 -13.77 28.25
N ILE A 16 -4.20 -14.32 27.89
CA ILE A 16 -3.57 -14.14 26.59
C ILE A 16 -3.49 -15.54 25.94
N ASN A 17 -4.05 -15.70 24.74
CA ASN A 17 -3.93 -16.88 23.87
C ASN A 17 -4.47 -18.24 24.37
N LYS A 18 -5.72 -18.29 24.85
CA LYS A 18 -6.57 -19.52 24.98
C LYS A 18 -5.96 -20.79 25.64
N GLN A 19 -4.83 -20.75 26.35
CA GLN A 19 -4.35 -21.86 27.19
C GLN A 19 -3.93 -21.35 28.59
N GLY A 20 -4.52 -21.93 29.65
CA GLY A 20 -4.42 -21.41 31.02
C GLY A 20 -3.24 -21.96 31.81
N LEU A 21 -2.03 -21.43 31.61
CA LEU A 21 -0.84 -21.76 32.41
C LEU A 21 -0.46 -20.60 33.35
N CYS A 22 0.05 -20.92 34.56
CA CYS A 22 0.47 -19.91 35.52
C CYS A 22 1.93 -19.46 35.28
N LYS A 23 2.24 -18.23 35.70
CA LYS A 23 3.52 -17.56 35.48
C LYS A 23 4.76 -18.38 35.90
N LYS A 24 4.63 -19.21 36.94
CA LYS A 24 5.72 -20.05 37.44
C LYS A 24 5.98 -21.29 36.56
N CYS A 25 4.92 -21.93 36.04
CA CYS A 25 5.04 -23.08 35.14
C CYS A 25 5.54 -22.65 33.74
N PHE A 26 5.24 -21.41 33.33
CA PHE A 26 5.75 -20.84 32.08
C PHE A 26 7.28 -20.67 32.07
N SER A 27 7.91 -20.49 33.25
CA SER A 27 9.35 -20.20 33.36
C SER A 27 10.25 -21.43 33.57
N ILE A 28 9.70 -22.65 33.69
CA ILE A 28 10.49 -23.85 34.03
C ILE A 28 10.92 -24.65 32.79
N GLU A 29 10.29 -24.48 31.62
CA GLU A 29 10.66 -25.24 30.41
C GLU A 29 11.98 -24.77 29.74
N GLU A 30 12.60 -23.67 30.18
CA GLU A 30 13.77 -23.08 29.50
C GLU A 30 15.15 -23.64 29.91
N THR A 31 15.26 -24.64 30.80
CA THR A 31 16.59 -25.12 31.21
C THR A 31 16.71 -26.64 31.36
N SER A 32 17.01 -27.34 30.26
CA SER A 32 17.85 -28.55 30.27
C SER A 32 18.23 -29.01 28.86
N SER A 33 19.52 -28.90 28.50
CA SER A 33 20.37 -29.99 27.97
C SER A 33 21.50 -29.46 27.07
N SER A 34 22.72 -29.45 27.62
CA SER A 34 23.99 -29.33 26.93
C SER A 34 24.58 -30.72 26.65
N SER A 35 25.17 -30.96 25.47
CA SER A 35 26.18 -32.00 25.28
C SER A 35 27.11 -31.70 24.10
N ASN A 36 28.42 -31.85 24.38
CA ASN A 36 29.59 -31.68 23.52
C ASN A 36 29.69 -32.69 22.35
N THR A 37 30.36 -32.29 21.26
CA THR A 37 31.47 -33.07 20.64
C THR A 37 32.32 -32.20 19.71
N LYS A 38 33.63 -32.51 19.64
CA LYS A 38 34.73 -31.79 18.98
C LYS A 38 35.03 -32.27 17.55
N ASN A 39 35.75 -31.40 16.82
CA ASN A 39 36.73 -31.61 15.72
C ASN A 39 36.25 -31.92 14.29
N HIS A 40 36.56 -31.00 13.36
CA HIS A 40 37.70 -31.15 12.43
C HIS A 40 38.02 -29.82 11.70
N LEU A 41 39.32 -29.50 11.57
CA LEU A 41 39.84 -28.39 10.78
C LEU A 41 39.86 -28.74 9.29
N SER A 42 39.44 -27.80 8.44
CA SER A 42 40.06 -27.50 7.14
C SER A 42 39.66 -26.10 6.64
N ASP A 43 40.60 -25.45 5.97
CA ASP A 43 40.78 -24.00 5.83
C ASP A 43 39.66 -23.21 5.12
N LYS A 44 39.31 -22.03 5.67
CA LYS A 44 38.58 -20.95 4.97
C LYS A 44 39.05 -19.55 5.39
N PRO A 45 38.90 -18.53 4.52
CA PRO A 45 39.44 -17.19 4.72
C PRO A 45 38.75 -16.48 5.89
N LYS A 46 39.52 -15.66 6.63
CA LYS A 46 39.13 -14.94 7.85
C LYS A 46 37.74 -14.29 7.73
N GLN A 47 36.72 -14.94 8.31
CA GLN A 47 35.37 -14.39 8.46
C GLN A 47 35.33 -13.39 9.61
N GLY A 48 34.91 -12.16 9.30
CA GLY A 48 34.60 -11.14 10.30
C GLY A 48 33.53 -11.65 11.28
N ALA A 49 33.62 -11.21 12.53
CA ALA A 49 32.75 -11.62 13.64
C ALA A 49 31.27 -11.66 13.22
N ASN A 50 30.60 -12.81 13.41
CA ASN A 50 29.15 -12.93 13.28
C ASN A 50 28.50 -11.90 14.22
N LEU A 51 27.92 -10.84 13.65
CA LEU A 51 27.12 -9.90 14.42
C LEU A 51 25.81 -10.61 14.77
N THR A 52 25.45 -10.64 16.05
CA THR A 52 24.14 -11.15 16.46
C THR A 52 23.10 -10.03 16.39
N PHE A 53 21.88 -10.35 15.98
CA PHE A 53 20.76 -9.39 15.95
C PHE A 53 20.55 -8.70 17.32
N HIS A 54 20.87 -9.40 18.43
CA HIS A 54 20.83 -8.82 19.77
C HIS A 54 21.76 -7.61 19.95
N ARG A 55 22.94 -7.59 19.31
CA ARG A 55 23.83 -6.42 19.33
C ARG A 55 23.29 -5.25 18.52
N ILE A 56 22.54 -5.52 17.46
CA ILE A 56 21.93 -4.48 16.60
C ILE A 56 20.67 -3.90 17.28
N LYS A 57 19.86 -4.74 17.91
CA LYS A 57 18.62 -4.32 18.58
C LYS A 57 18.85 -3.46 19.83
N GLN A 58 19.94 -3.66 20.57
CA GLN A 58 20.10 -3.02 21.87
C GLN A 58 20.32 -1.50 21.86
N LYS A 59 20.45 -0.81 20.71
CA LYS A 59 20.57 0.66 20.74
C LYS A 59 19.87 1.52 19.69
N LYS A 60 19.28 1.05 18.58
CA LYS A 60 19.01 2.00 17.47
C LYS A 60 17.75 1.90 16.61
N ILE A 61 16.95 0.82 16.61
CA ILE A 61 15.68 0.82 15.83
C ILE A 61 14.59 1.51 16.66
N PRO A 62 13.94 2.59 16.15
CA PRO A 62 12.83 3.24 16.84
C PRO A 62 11.68 2.25 17.11
N ASN A 63 10.99 2.39 18.25
CA ASN A 63 9.90 1.47 18.64
C ASN A 63 8.78 1.40 17.59
N GLU A 64 8.39 2.55 17.02
CA GLU A 64 7.40 2.66 15.93
C GLU A 64 7.77 1.84 14.69
N ILE A 65 9.07 1.66 14.41
CA ILE A 65 9.56 0.80 13.33
C ILE A 65 9.61 -0.65 13.81
N PHE A 66 10.13 -0.89 15.02
CA PHE A 66 10.31 -2.23 15.57
C PHE A 66 8.98 -3.00 15.67
N GLU A 67 7.90 -2.33 16.07
CA GLU A 67 6.55 -2.91 16.16
C GLU A 67 5.97 -3.30 14.80
N LEU A 68 6.50 -2.73 13.72
CA LEU A 68 6.13 -3.00 12.34
C LEU A 68 7.12 -3.94 11.62
N LEU A 69 7.83 -4.79 12.38
CA LEU A 69 8.70 -5.83 11.83
C LEU A 69 8.10 -7.22 12.04
N TRP A 70 8.27 -8.07 11.02
CA TRP A 70 7.95 -9.48 11.09
C TRP A 70 9.20 -10.31 11.42
N PHE A 71 9.06 -11.34 12.24
CA PHE A 71 10.11 -12.26 12.64
C PHE A 71 9.63 -13.69 12.50
N THR A 72 10.41 -14.53 11.82
CA THR A 72 10.09 -15.96 11.62
C THR A 72 10.51 -16.84 12.78
N ASN A 73 11.40 -16.36 13.65
CA ASN A 73 11.96 -17.13 14.77
C ASN A 73 12.50 -16.27 15.92
N GLY A 74 12.99 -16.95 16.95
CA GLY A 74 13.54 -16.37 18.17
C GLY A 74 12.50 -15.64 19.02
N LYS A 75 12.97 -14.87 20.00
CA LYS A 75 12.12 -14.26 21.05
C LYS A 75 11.14 -13.19 20.56
N TYR A 76 11.24 -12.77 19.31
CA TYR A 76 10.34 -11.77 18.68
C TYR A 76 9.43 -12.39 17.63
N LYS A 77 9.44 -13.72 17.49
CA LYS A 77 8.63 -14.42 16.48
C LYS A 77 7.17 -13.97 16.55
N ASN A 78 6.70 -13.40 15.46
CA ASN A 78 5.32 -12.96 15.27
C ASN A 78 4.78 -13.36 13.88
N TYR A 79 5.56 -14.09 13.09
CA TYR A 79 5.14 -14.66 11.81
C TYR A 79 5.51 -16.15 11.74
N ASN A 80 4.59 -16.97 11.24
CA ASN A 80 4.72 -18.44 11.26
C ASN A 80 5.14 -19.04 9.93
N PHE A 81 4.92 -18.35 8.81
CA PHE A 81 5.22 -18.86 7.48
C PHE A 81 6.59 -18.36 7.00
N GLN A 82 7.21 -19.04 6.04
CA GLN A 82 8.54 -18.65 5.51
C GLN A 82 8.45 -17.85 4.21
N ASP A 83 7.24 -17.54 3.76
CA ASP A 83 6.94 -16.90 2.49
C ASP A 83 6.96 -15.37 2.52
N GLU A 84 6.96 -14.74 3.70
CA GLU A 84 6.95 -13.28 3.83
C GLU A 84 8.33 -12.67 3.54
N PRO A 85 8.49 -11.88 2.46
CA PRO A 85 9.79 -11.34 2.06
C PRO A 85 10.40 -10.39 3.10
N SER A 86 9.58 -9.66 3.86
CA SER A 86 10.04 -8.73 4.90
C SER A 86 10.46 -9.41 6.20
N ALA A 87 10.11 -10.69 6.40
CA ALA A 87 10.25 -11.35 7.69
C ALA A 87 11.71 -11.65 8.04
N ILE A 88 12.14 -11.13 9.18
CA ILE A 88 13.49 -11.25 9.69
C ILE A 88 13.69 -12.62 10.34
N ASN A 89 14.64 -13.38 9.81
CA ASN A 89 15.12 -14.62 10.43
C ASN A 89 16.39 -14.31 11.25
N LEU A 90 16.29 -14.46 12.56
CA LEU A 90 17.34 -14.17 13.54
C LEU A 90 18.49 -15.19 13.54
N SER A 91 18.30 -16.35 12.91
CA SER A 91 19.33 -17.39 12.78
C SER A 91 20.23 -17.16 11.57
N LEU A 92 19.88 -16.24 10.66
CA LEU A 92 20.68 -15.97 9.48
C LEU A 92 21.90 -15.09 9.82
N PRO A 93 23.07 -15.35 9.20
CA PRO A 93 24.29 -14.60 9.48
C PRO A 93 24.18 -13.13 9.09
N ILE A 94 24.78 -12.27 9.91
CA ILE A 94 24.89 -10.82 9.71
C ILE A 94 26.37 -10.46 9.80
N GLY A 95 26.87 -9.70 8.82
CA GLY A 95 28.30 -9.40 8.72
C GLY A 95 28.60 -8.08 8.01
N HIS A 96 29.89 -7.78 7.88
CA HIS A 96 30.37 -6.65 7.11
C HIS A 96 30.78 -7.10 5.70
N GLY A 97 30.75 -6.18 4.74
CA GLY A 97 31.17 -6.44 3.36
C GLY A 97 30.61 -5.41 2.39
N ILE A 98 31.04 -5.51 1.14
CA ILE A 98 30.49 -4.72 0.04
C ILE A 98 29.09 -5.26 -0.28
N THR A 99 28.13 -4.35 -0.43
CA THR A 99 26.75 -4.70 -0.79
C THR A 99 26.46 -4.27 -2.22
N GLY A 100 26.03 -5.20 -3.07
CA GLY A 100 25.37 -4.88 -4.33
C GLY A 100 23.88 -4.57 -4.15
N GLU A 101 23.22 -4.31 -5.27
CA GLU A 101 21.76 -4.15 -5.36
C GLU A 101 21.02 -5.41 -4.94
N LEU A 102 19.79 -5.26 -4.44
CA LEU A 102 18.90 -6.40 -4.24
C LEU A 102 18.22 -6.79 -5.56
N GLY A 103 17.75 -8.03 -5.65
CA GLY A 103 16.96 -8.48 -6.80
C GLY A 103 15.59 -7.79 -6.89
N TYR A 104 14.94 -7.92 -8.05
CA TYR A 104 13.66 -7.27 -8.37
C TYR A 104 12.53 -7.54 -7.35
N TYR A 105 12.50 -8.75 -6.77
CA TYR A 105 11.62 -9.11 -5.65
C TYR A 105 12.48 -9.38 -4.41
N PRO A 106 12.87 -8.33 -3.67
CA PRO A 106 13.81 -8.47 -2.58
C PRO A 106 13.17 -9.17 -1.39
N SER A 107 13.95 -10.01 -0.70
CA SER A 107 13.54 -10.65 0.55
C SER A 107 14.71 -10.69 1.53
N TYR A 108 14.40 -10.59 2.83
CA TYR A 108 15.40 -10.67 3.89
C TYR A 108 16.13 -12.02 3.92
N SER A 109 15.41 -13.11 3.60
CA SER A 109 15.99 -14.45 3.53
C SER A 109 17.08 -14.56 2.47
N ASN A 110 16.90 -13.89 1.32
CA ASN A 110 17.84 -13.93 0.19
C ASN A 110 19.00 -12.91 0.30
N MET A 111 18.95 -11.98 1.26
CA MET A 111 20.05 -11.03 1.48
C MET A 111 21.34 -11.75 1.91
N SER A 112 22.49 -11.31 1.42
CA SER A 112 23.79 -11.72 1.96
C SER A 112 23.99 -11.22 3.40
N PRO A 113 24.94 -11.77 4.18
CA PRO A 113 25.23 -11.27 5.53
C PRO A 113 25.50 -9.75 5.60
N ALA A 114 26.19 -9.21 4.59
CA ALA A 114 26.47 -7.78 4.49
C ALA A 114 25.21 -6.96 4.17
N GLN A 115 24.35 -7.46 3.29
CA GLN A 115 23.07 -6.82 2.95
C GLN A 115 22.11 -6.83 4.15
N ARG A 116 22.03 -7.91 4.93
CA ARG A 116 21.24 -7.94 6.18
C ARG A 116 21.74 -6.89 7.18
N ASN A 117 23.06 -6.75 7.36
CA ASN A 117 23.61 -5.71 8.23
C ASN A 117 23.21 -4.32 7.75
N LYS A 118 23.31 -4.05 6.44
CA LYS A 118 22.88 -2.78 5.83
C LYS A 118 21.39 -2.52 6.06
N TYR A 119 20.53 -3.50 5.80
CA TYR A 119 19.09 -3.41 6.02
C TYR A 119 18.76 -3.07 7.49
N LEU A 120 19.30 -3.83 8.42
CA LEU A 120 19.03 -3.65 9.85
C LEU A 120 19.57 -2.31 10.38
N ASN A 121 20.70 -1.83 9.85
CA ASN A 121 21.18 -0.48 10.15
C ASN A 121 20.28 0.60 9.53
N TRP A 122 19.78 0.41 8.32
CA TRP A 122 18.85 1.35 7.68
C TRP A 122 17.52 1.47 8.44
N LEU A 123 17.01 0.38 9.03
CA LEU A 123 15.81 0.42 9.89
C LEU A 123 15.95 1.34 11.12
N THR A 124 17.17 1.75 11.49
CA THR A 124 17.41 2.70 12.58
C THR A 124 17.02 4.13 12.21
N ASP A 125 17.06 4.47 10.92
CA ASP A 125 16.55 5.71 10.36
C ASP A 125 16.14 5.50 8.91
N ILE A 126 14.87 5.15 8.72
CA ILE A 126 14.27 4.89 7.41
C ILE A 126 14.22 6.14 6.51
N SER A 127 14.62 7.33 6.98
CA SER A 127 14.77 8.52 6.14
C SER A 127 16.10 8.57 5.37
N GLN A 128 17.09 7.77 5.80
CA GLN A 128 18.39 7.75 5.14
C GLN A 128 18.30 7.16 3.74
N PRO A 129 19.03 7.72 2.76
CA PRO A 129 19.10 7.16 1.41
C PRO A 129 19.59 5.71 1.44
N VAL A 130 18.93 4.86 0.68
CA VAL A 130 19.29 3.45 0.52
C VAL A 130 18.86 2.98 -0.87
N GLU A 131 19.42 1.86 -1.33
CA GLU A 131 18.94 1.19 -2.53
C GLU A 131 17.47 0.76 -2.34
N ILE A 132 16.63 0.96 -3.36
CA ILE A 132 15.18 0.89 -3.23
C ILE A 132 14.65 -0.49 -2.81
N GLY A 133 15.36 -1.57 -3.13
CA GLY A 133 15.02 -2.92 -2.73
C GLY A 133 14.94 -3.09 -1.20
N TYR A 134 15.78 -2.38 -0.44
CA TYR A 134 15.69 -2.38 1.04
C TYR A 134 14.39 -1.71 1.51
N VAL A 135 13.98 -0.64 0.84
CA VAL A 135 12.72 0.06 1.11
C VAL A 135 11.54 -0.85 0.79
N PHE A 136 11.57 -1.53 -0.36
CA PHE A 136 10.54 -2.50 -0.74
C PHE A 136 10.45 -3.67 0.24
N THR A 137 11.60 -4.19 0.71
CA THR A 137 11.62 -5.27 1.71
C THR A 137 10.87 -4.86 2.97
N PHE A 138 11.07 -3.64 3.48
CA PHE A 138 10.33 -3.17 4.65
C PHE A 138 8.86 -2.88 4.33
N TYR A 139 8.59 -2.25 3.19
CA TYR A 139 7.25 -1.94 2.72
C TYR A 139 6.35 -3.17 2.55
N TYR A 140 6.89 -4.30 2.09
CA TYR A 140 6.14 -5.55 2.02
C TYR A 140 5.56 -5.97 3.38
N GLY A 141 6.34 -5.77 4.45
CA GLY A 141 5.87 -6.01 5.81
C GLY A 141 4.73 -5.07 6.21
N LEU A 142 4.82 -3.79 5.83
CA LEU A 142 3.78 -2.80 6.06
C LEU A 142 2.47 -3.16 5.37
N GLU A 143 2.50 -3.68 4.15
CA GLU A 143 1.29 -4.13 3.47
C GLU A 143 0.62 -5.32 4.17
N ARG A 144 1.38 -6.19 4.83
CA ARG A 144 0.79 -7.24 5.68
C ARG A 144 0.13 -6.66 6.93
N PHE A 145 0.70 -5.62 7.54
CA PHE A 145 0.04 -4.89 8.63
C PHE A 145 -1.25 -4.21 8.15
N ILE A 146 -1.28 -3.65 6.94
CA ILE A 146 -2.50 -3.13 6.31
C ILE A 146 -3.54 -4.24 6.16
N SER A 147 -3.16 -5.41 5.66
CA SER A 147 -4.07 -6.56 5.55
C SER A 147 -4.61 -7.04 6.91
N ASN A 148 -3.87 -6.82 8.00
CA ASN A 148 -4.28 -7.14 9.36
C ASN A 148 -5.10 -6.02 10.03
N GLY A 149 -5.27 -4.86 9.39
CA GLY A 149 -6.04 -3.73 9.93
C GLY A 149 -5.24 -2.73 10.77
N ASP A 150 -3.90 -2.83 10.85
CA ASP A 150 -3.04 -1.92 11.62
C ASP A 150 -2.82 -0.56 10.91
N TYR A 151 -3.87 0.02 10.35
CA TYR A 151 -3.82 1.18 9.45
C TYR A 151 -3.18 2.42 10.07
N GLU A 152 -3.59 2.78 11.29
CA GLU A 152 -3.13 4.01 11.96
C GLU A 152 -1.64 3.98 12.30
N LYS A 153 -1.09 2.80 12.58
CA LYS A 153 0.35 2.62 12.83
C LYS A 153 1.15 2.73 11.54
N VAL A 154 0.64 2.16 10.45
CA VAL A 154 1.34 2.09 9.16
C VAL A 154 1.32 3.43 8.43
N PHE A 155 0.21 4.17 8.48
CA PHE A 155 0.02 5.42 7.74
C PHE A 155 1.17 6.45 7.88
N PRO A 156 1.59 6.87 9.10
CA PRO A 156 2.69 7.83 9.24
C PRO A 156 4.03 7.29 8.73
N ILE A 157 4.26 5.97 8.83
CA ILE A 157 5.48 5.34 8.32
C ILE A 157 5.50 5.34 6.79
N LEU A 158 4.37 5.07 6.13
CA LEU A 158 4.26 5.20 4.67
C LEU A 158 4.52 6.63 4.19
N LEU A 159 3.97 7.64 4.87
CA LEU A 159 4.24 9.04 4.55
C LEU A 159 5.73 9.38 4.67
N LYS A 160 6.38 8.89 5.73
CA LYS A 160 7.83 9.05 5.93
C LYS A 160 8.62 8.40 4.80
N LEU A 161 8.34 7.14 4.46
CA LEU A 161 9.03 6.47 3.36
C LEU A 161 8.81 7.18 2.02
N LYS A 162 7.57 7.55 1.69
CA LYS A 162 7.21 8.27 0.46
C LYS A 162 7.91 9.63 0.36
N LYS A 163 8.12 10.32 1.49
CA LYS A 163 8.82 11.60 1.56
C LYS A 163 10.29 11.46 1.15
N TYR A 164 11.00 10.46 1.68
CA TYR A 164 12.46 10.33 1.50
C TYR A 164 12.88 9.46 0.30
N HIS A 165 12.02 8.55 -0.18
CA HIS A 165 12.37 7.60 -1.24
C HIS A 165 11.61 7.88 -2.54
N LYS A 166 12.24 8.61 -3.47
CA LYS A 166 11.63 9.05 -4.74
C LYS A 166 11.90 8.04 -5.88
N ASN A 167 11.22 6.90 -5.83
CA ASN A 167 11.21 5.92 -6.92
C ASN A 167 9.79 5.78 -7.49
N SER A 168 9.61 5.86 -8.82
CA SER A 168 8.28 5.90 -9.45
C SER A 168 7.37 4.73 -9.07
N SER A 169 7.89 3.49 -9.13
CA SER A 169 7.12 2.31 -8.74
C SER A 169 6.76 2.33 -7.25
N PHE A 170 7.71 2.74 -6.39
CA PHE A 170 7.46 2.88 -4.97
C PHE A 170 6.38 3.94 -4.67
N GLN A 171 6.41 5.07 -5.38
CA GLN A 171 5.41 6.13 -5.24
C GLN A 171 4.01 5.65 -5.66
N PHE A 172 3.92 4.80 -6.71
CA PHE A 172 2.66 4.18 -7.13
C PHE A 172 2.09 3.27 -6.04
N TYR A 173 2.87 2.29 -5.55
CA TYR A 173 2.40 1.35 -4.53
C TYR A 173 2.03 2.05 -3.23
N THR A 174 2.87 2.99 -2.77
CA THR A 174 2.58 3.75 -1.55
C THR A 174 1.32 4.61 -1.68
N ASN A 175 1.04 5.22 -2.84
CA ASN A 175 -0.22 5.94 -3.05
C ASN A 175 -1.43 5.00 -3.03
N SER A 176 -1.32 3.83 -3.67
CA SER A 176 -2.34 2.79 -3.61
C SER A 176 -2.62 2.35 -2.16
N ALA A 177 -1.59 2.11 -1.36
CA ALA A 177 -1.71 1.74 0.05
C ALA A 177 -2.28 2.87 0.92
N LEU A 178 -1.84 4.12 0.75
CA LEU A 178 -2.38 5.28 1.48
C LEU A 178 -3.86 5.51 1.17
N ALA A 179 -4.25 5.38 -0.10
CA ALA A 179 -5.64 5.46 -0.52
C ALA A 179 -6.50 4.34 0.03
N LEU A 180 -5.99 3.10 0.03
CA LEU A 180 -6.65 1.96 0.66
C LEU A 180 -6.84 2.19 2.16
N ILE A 181 -5.82 2.69 2.87
CA ILE A 181 -5.93 3.03 4.29
C ILE A 181 -7.00 4.09 4.51
N ALA A 182 -7.01 5.18 3.73
CA ALA A 182 -8.03 6.22 3.83
C ALA A 182 -9.44 5.63 3.68
N LEU A 183 -9.65 4.80 2.66
CA LEU A 183 -10.92 4.11 2.42
C LEU A 183 -11.32 3.18 3.58
N LYS A 184 -10.39 2.35 4.08
CA LYS A 184 -10.66 1.38 5.15
C LYS A 184 -10.87 2.01 6.53
N THR A 185 -10.31 3.20 6.75
CA THR A 185 -10.47 3.95 8.00
C THR A 185 -11.59 4.99 7.92
N GLU A 186 -12.18 5.20 6.74
CA GLU A 186 -13.18 6.23 6.47
C GLU A 186 -12.72 7.66 6.83
N LYS A 187 -11.40 7.90 6.80
CA LYS A 187 -10.79 9.20 7.14
C LYS A 187 -10.50 10.03 5.88
N VAL A 188 -11.44 10.89 5.52
CA VAL A 188 -11.31 11.78 4.35
C VAL A 188 -10.08 12.69 4.43
N GLU A 189 -9.67 13.08 5.63
CA GLU A 189 -8.52 13.95 5.86
C GLU A 189 -7.18 13.30 5.44
N TYR A 190 -7.13 11.96 5.32
CA TYR A 190 -5.95 11.26 4.84
C TYR A 190 -5.65 11.53 3.36
N LEU A 191 -6.66 11.94 2.58
CA LEU A 191 -6.49 12.30 1.17
C LEU A 191 -5.65 13.57 0.99
N ASN A 192 -5.47 14.39 2.03
CA ASN A 192 -4.66 15.61 1.96
C ASN A 192 -3.14 15.35 1.88
N TYR A 193 -2.70 14.12 2.13
CA TYR A 193 -1.28 13.78 2.22
C TYR A 193 -0.68 13.21 0.92
N PHE A 194 -1.50 12.97 -0.09
CA PHE A 194 -1.03 12.44 -1.37
C PHE A 194 -1.94 12.89 -2.52
N ASP A 195 -1.38 12.91 -3.72
CA ASP A 195 -2.14 13.27 -4.90
C ASP A 195 -2.99 12.09 -5.39
N ILE A 196 -4.31 12.15 -5.14
CA ILE A 196 -5.26 11.15 -5.61
C ILE A 196 -5.29 11.06 -7.15
N ASP A 197 -4.82 12.10 -7.87
CA ASP A 197 -4.79 12.05 -9.33
C ASP A 197 -3.78 11.04 -9.88
N THR A 198 -2.86 10.54 -9.06
CA THR A 198 -1.88 9.51 -9.44
C THR A 198 -2.39 8.07 -9.31
N LEU A 199 -3.59 7.86 -8.78
CA LEU A 199 -4.20 6.55 -8.59
C LEU A 199 -4.70 5.95 -9.91
N SER A 200 -4.98 4.64 -9.88
CA SER A 200 -5.77 3.99 -10.93
C SER A 200 -7.17 4.62 -11.02
N ASP A 201 -7.78 4.60 -12.20
CA ASP A 201 -9.12 5.18 -12.41
C ASP A 201 -10.17 4.56 -11.46
N ASN A 202 -10.09 3.25 -11.22
CA ASN A 202 -10.98 2.54 -10.28
C ASN A 202 -10.76 2.96 -8.82
N ALA A 203 -9.50 3.08 -8.37
CA ALA A 203 -9.20 3.55 -7.01
C ALA A 203 -9.67 4.99 -6.81
N PHE A 204 -9.40 5.85 -7.80
CA PHE A 204 -9.86 7.24 -7.78
C PHE A 204 -11.39 7.33 -7.68
N LEU A 205 -12.11 6.59 -8.53
CA LEU A 205 -13.57 6.58 -8.53
C LEU A 205 -14.14 6.02 -7.22
N ALA A 206 -13.54 4.97 -6.66
CA ALA A 206 -13.94 4.41 -5.37
C ALA A 206 -13.81 5.44 -4.23
N LEU A 207 -12.72 6.21 -4.18
CA LEU A 207 -12.57 7.29 -3.20
C LEU A 207 -13.61 8.39 -3.39
N LYS A 208 -13.82 8.84 -4.64
CA LYS A 208 -14.82 9.88 -4.95
C LYS A 208 -16.23 9.45 -4.55
N PHE A 209 -16.57 8.20 -4.82
CA PHE A 209 -17.84 7.65 -4.39
C PHE A 209 -17.94 7.58 -2.86
N SER A 210 -16.90 7.09 -2.18
CA SER A 210 -16.96 6.85 -0.73
C SER A 210 -16.96 8.13 0.12
N PHE A 211 -16.34 9.21 -0.36
CA PHE A 211 -16.19 10.45 0.43
C PHE A 211 -16.99 11.64 -0.06
N ASN A 212 -17.32 11.69 -1.35
CA ASN A 212 -17.94 12.88 -1.97
C ASN A 212 -19.30 12.54 -2.59
N HIS A 213 -19.48 11.33 -3.10
CA HIS A 213 -20.64 10.91 -3.89
C HIS A 213 -20.90 11.78 -5.14
N TYR A 214 -19.89 12.51 -5.64
CA TYR A 214 -19.99 13.30 -6.86
C TYR A 214 -18.70 13.30 -7.68
N LEU A 215 -18.85 13.63 -8.96
CA LEU A 215 -17.76 13.82 -9.91
C LEU A 215 -17.83 15.24 -10.49
N THR A 216 -16.70 15.94 -10.45
CA THR A 216 -16.51 17.19 -11.19
C THR A 216 -16.32 16.92 -12.68
N PRO A 217 -16.46 17.94 -13.56
CA PRO A 217 -16.10 17.79 -14.98
C PRO A 217 -14.68 17.22 -15.18
N LYS A 218 -13.71 17.66 -14.37
CA LYS A 218 -12.33 17.15 -14.41
C LYS A 218 -12.26 15.67 -14.02
N ASP A 219 -13.02 15.25 -13.02
CA ASP A 219 -13.08 13.86 -12.57
C ASP A 219 -13.63 12.96 -13.68
N ILE A 220 -14.71 13.38 -14.38
CA ILE A 220 -15.30 12.64 -15.51
C ILE A 220 -14.29 12.53 -16.66
N MET A 221 -13.60 13.62 -17.00
CA MET A 221 -12.55 13.61 -18.02
C MET A 221 -11.41 12.64 -17.67
N LYS A 222 -11.06 12.51 -16.38
CA LYS A 222 -10.02 11.59 -15.91
C LYS A 222 -10.42 10.13 -16.13
N ILE A 223 -11.62 9.75 -15.68
CA ILE A 223 -12.09 8.36 -15.67
C ILE A 223 -12.68 7.90 -17.02
N HIS A 224 -12.49 8.67 -18.09
CA HIS A 224 -13.10 8.43 -19.40
C HIS A 224 -12.90 7.00 -19.92
N LYS A 225 -11.79 6.34 -19.56
CA LYS A 225 -11.48 4.96 -19.96
C LYS A 225 -12.42 3.94 -19.34
N LEU A 226 -12.89 4.18 -18.11
CA LEU A 226 -13.78 3.25 -17.42
C LEU A 226 -15.10 3.07 -18.16
N VAL A 227 -15.57 4.12 -18.84
CA VAL A 227 -16.78 4.09 -19.67
C VAL A 227 -16.49 3.85 -21.15
N ASN A 228 -15.32 3.29 -21.47
CA ASN A 228 -14.90 2.97 -22.84
C ASN A 228 -14.90 4.16 -23.82
N PHE A 229 -14.77 5.40 -23.31
CA PHE A 229 -14.65 6.57 -24.18
C PHE A 229 -13.22 6.70 -24.69
N THR A 230 -13.00 6.43 -25.99
CA THR A 230 -11.66 6.37 -26.59
C THR A 230 -11.23 7.65 -27.31
N ASN A 231 -12.18 8.50 -27.71
CA ASN A 231 -11.92 9.69 -28.53
C ASN A 231 -11.45 10.89 -27.68
N THR A 232 -10.21 10.80 -27.21
CA THR A 232 -9.60 11.72 -26.23
C THR A 232 -8.94 12.96 -26.85
N ARG A 233 -9.11 13.20 -28.16
CA ARG A 233 -8.43 14.29 -28.87
C ARG A 233 -8.60 15.64 -28.17
N TYR A 234 -9.83 16.00 -27.82
CA TYR A 234 -10.13 17.30 -27.21
C TYR A 234 -9.91 17.33 -25.71
N ILE A 235 -10.03 16.19 -25.02
CA ILE A 235 -9.60 16.07 -23.62
C ILE A 235 -8.10 16.43 -23.49
N LYS A 236 -7.28 16.01 -24.46
CA LYS A 236 -5.83 16.28 -24.46
C LYS A 236 -5.45 17.66 -24.98
N ASN A 237 -6.00 18.06 -26.12
CA ASN A 237 -5.51 19.23 -26.85
C ASN A 237 -6.28 20.52 -26.53
N GLU A 238 -7.48 20.40 -25.95
CA GLU A 238 -8.42 21.50 -25.73
C GLU A 238 -9.08 21.35 -24.34
N ALA A 239 -8.29 20.91 -23.35
CA ALA A 239 -8.78 20.43 -22.05
C ALA A 239 -9.70 21.43 -21.34
N GLU A 240 -9.30 22.70 -21.28
CA GLU A 240 -10.08 23.76 -20.64
C GLU A 240 -11.42 24.00 -21.34
N LEU A 241 -11.43 24.05 -22.67
CA LEU A 241 -12.65 24.19 -23.46
C LEU A 241 -13.57 22.98 -23.27
N PHE A 242 -13.02 21.77 -23.33
CA PHE A 242 -13.78 20.54 -23.12
C PHE A 242 -14.39 20.51 -21.72
N GLN A 243 -13.62 20.85 -20.69
CA GLN A 243 -14.10 20.92 -19.30
C GLN A 243 -15.23 21.95 -19.14
N ASN A 244 -15.11 23.12 -19.77
CA ASN A 244 -16.13 24.17 -19.72
C ASN A 244 -17.43 23.77 -20.41
N ILE A 245 -17.34 23.08 -21.56
CA ILE A 245 -18.52 22.56 -22.26
C ILE A 245 -19.16 21.44 -21.43
N LEU A 246 -18.36 20.53 -20.89
CA LEU A 246 -18.84 19.44 -20.02
C LEU A 246 -19.56 19.99 -18.78
N SER A 247 -19.00 21.04 -18.16
CA SER A 247 -19.63 21.72 -17.02
C SER A 247 -21.04 22.25 -17.36
N LYS A 248 -21.19 22.89 -18.53
CA LYS A 248 -22.51 23.35 -19.01
C LYS A 248 -23.47 22.19 -19.21
N LYS A 249 -23.02 21.09 -19.81
CA LYS A 249 -23.87 19.90 -20.03
C LYS A 249 -24.33 19.27 -18.72
N ILE A 250 -23.45 19.13 -17.73
CA ILE A 250 -23.85 18.63 -16.41
C ILE A 250 -24.95 19.51 -15.80
N LYS A 251 -24.81 20.84 -15.95
CA LYS A 251 -25.82 21.78 -15.48
C LYS A 251 -27.15 21.69 -16.23
N GLU A 252 -27.10 21.53 -17.55
CA GLU A 252 -28.29 21.37 -18.40
C GLU A 252 -29.03 20.06 -18.13
N ASP A 253 -28.30 18.94 -18.05
CA ASP A 253 -28.89 17.59 -17.98
C ASP A 253 -29.28 17.19 -16.56
N PHE A 254 -28.53 17.65 -15.54
CA PHE A 254 -28.69 17.21 -14.15
C PHE A 254 -29.05 18.34 -13.17
N ASN A 255 -29.15 19.59 -13.65
CA ASN A 255 -29.43 20.77 -12.82
C ASN A 255 -28.48 20.88 -11.61
N SER A 256 -27.19 20.62 -11.83
CA SER A 256 -26.15 20.56 -10.80
C SER A 256 -24.81 21.02 -11.37
N GLU A 257 -23.91 21.52 -10.52
CA GLU A 257 -22.52 21.85 -10.90
C GLU A 257 -21.63 20.58 -10.99
N TYR A 258 -22.11 19.45 -10.44
CA TYR A 258 -21.41 18.17 -10.39
C TYR A 258 -22.34 17.01 -10.77
N TYR A 259 -21.77 15.94 -11.33
CA TYR A 259 -22.51 14.69 -11.52
C TYR A 259 -22.58 13.94 -10.19
N ILE A 260 -23.79 13.78 -9.65
CA ILE A 260 -24.02 13.08 -8.37
C ILE A 260 -24.13 11.58 -8.64
N ILE A 261 -23.28 10.79 -8.00
CA ILE A 261 -23.30 9.33 -8.10
C ILE A 261 -24.45 8.81 -7.23
N LYS A 262 -25.50 8.28 -7.87
CA LYS A 262 -26.66 7.71 -7.17
C LYS A 262 -26.78 6.23 -7.47
N ILE A 263 -26.41 5.39 -6.51
CA ILE A 263 -26.58 3.93 -6.59
C ILE A 263 -27.78 3.55 -5.73
N LYS A 264 -28.79 2.90 -6.33
CA LYS A 264 -30.01 2.48 -5.61
C LYS A 264 -29.77 1.27 -4.70
N ASN A 265 -28.91 0.34 -5.14
CA ASN A 265 -28.57 -0.87 -4.40
C ASN A 265 -27.13 -1.29 -4.67
N GLU A 266 -26.22 -0.94 -3.77
CA GLU A 266 -24.80 -1.29 -3.87
C GLU A 266 -24.54 -2.79 -3.92
N HIS A 267 -25.36 -3.60 -3.24
CA HIS A 267 -25.22 -5.06 -3.20
C HIS A 267 -25.54 -5.72 -4.55
N SER A 268 -26.16 -5.00 -5.49
CA SER A 268 -26.44 -5.50 -6.83
C SER A 268 -25.29 -5.31 -7.81
N LEU A 269 -24.26 -4.54 -7.42
CA LEU A 269 -23.12 -4.23 -8.28
C LEU A 269 -22.02 -5.28 -8.16
N GLY A 270 -21.24 -5.42 -9.23
CA GLY A 270 -20.05 -6.27 -9.24
C GLY A 270 -18.92 -5.68 -8.40
N THR A 271 -17.76 -6.35 -8.45
CA THR A 271 -16.53 -5.80 -7.87
C THR A 271 -15.43 -5.72 -8.92
N VAL A 272 -14.57 -4.72 -8.79
CA VAL A 272 -13.45 -4.45 -9.70
C VAL A 272 -12.17 -4.20 -8.92
N GLY A 273 -11.02 -4.60 -9.47
CA GLY A 273 -9.72 -4.31 -8.89
C GLY A 273 -9.42 -2.80 -8.89
N ALA A 274 -9.01 -2.27 -7.74
CA ALA A 274 -8.74 -0.84 -7.57
C ALA A 274 -7.36 -0.57 -6.97
N PHE A 275 -7.01 -1.22 -5.87
CA PHE A 275 -5.75 -0.99 -5.16
C PHE A 275 -4.82 -2.18 -5.35
N LEU A 276 -3.66 -1.93 -5.95
CA LEU A 276 -2.63 -2.94 -6.13
C LEU A 276 -1.58 -2.84 -5.03
N LEU A 277 -1.31 -3.97 -4.37
CA LEU A 277 -0.26 -4.12 -3.36
C LEU A 277 1.02 -4.70 -3.97
N GLY A 278 2.16 -4.21 -3.50
CA GLY A 278 3.50 -4.59 -3.97
C GLY A 278 3.97 -5.95 -3.46
N ASN A 279 3.52 -6.38 -2.29
CA ASN A 279 3.94 -7.59 -1.61
C ASN A 279 3.41 -8.81 -2.35
N ILE A 280 4.31 -9.50 -3.05
CA ILE A 280 4.01 -10.68 -3.86
C ILE A 280 3.57 -11.90 -3.04
N SER A 281 3.80 -11.90 -1.72
CA SER A 281 3.42 -13.00 -0.83
C SER A 281 2.00 -12.86 -0.26
N LEU A 282 1.30 -11.76 -0.53
CA LEU A 282 -0.10 -11.63 -0.16
C LEU A 282 -0.96 -12.48 -1.09
N TYR A 283 -1.91 -13.23 -0.52
CA TYR A 283 -2.86 -14.04 -1.29
C TYR A 283 -3.69 -13.18 -2.24
N GLU A 284 -4.24 -12.07 -1.72
CA GLU A 284 -4.97 -11.08 -2.51
C GLU A 284 -4.16 -9.79 -2.57
N ARG A 285 -3.54 -9.55 -3.73
CA ARG A 285 -2.73 -8.35 -3.98
C ARG A 285 -3.53 -7.22 -4.60
N GLU A 286 -4.55 -7.55 -5.36
CA GLU A 286 -5.45 -6.59 -5.97
C GLU A 286 -6.71 -6.51 -5.12
N ILE A 287 -6.82 -5.43 -4.35
CA ILE A 287 -7.97 -5.20 -3.49
C ILE A 287 -9.11 -4.67 -4.34
N LYS A 288 -10.22 -5.40 -4.29
CA LYS A 288 -11.44 -5.09 -5.02
C LYS A 288 -12.33 -4.12 -4.27
N VAL A 289 -13.06 -3.31 -5.04
CA VAL A 289 -14.08 -2.37 -4.60
C VAL A 289 -15.35 -2.58 -5.41
N ILE A 290 -16.44 -1.93 -4.99
CA ILE A 290 -17.69 -1.90 -5.76
C ILE A 290 -17.41 -1.33 -7.16
N ASP A 291 -17.87 -2.03 -8.18
CA ASP A 291 -17.79 -1.57 -9.56
C ASP A 291 -18.94 -0.59 -9.85
N ILE A 292 -18.70 0.68 -9.59
CA ILE A 292 -19.67 1.78 -9.81
C ILE A 292 -20.10 1.86 -11.28
N ILE A 293 -19.22 1.50 -12.21
CA ILE A 293 -19.47 1.61 -13.65
C ILE A 293 -20.31 0.43 -14.17
N SER A 294 -20.46 -0.64 -13.37
CA SER A 294 -21.41 -1.71 -13.66
C SER A 294 -22.88 -1.26 -13.57
N ASP A 295 -23.18 -0.12 -12.93
CA ASP A 295 -24.51 0.50 -13.01
C ASP A 295 -24.71 1.13 -14.40
N LYS A 296 -25.68 0.58 -15.14
CA LYS A 296 -25.96 1.01 -16.52
C LYS A 296 -26.36 2.48 -16.63
N ASN A 297 -27.04 3.04 -15.63
CA ASN A 297 -27.43 4.45 -15.69
C ASN A 297 -26.19 5.33 -15.57
N ILE A 298 -25.33 5.03 -14.58
CA ILE A 298 -24.07 5.76 -14.38
C ILE A 298 -23.18 5.64 -15.61
N TYR A 299 -23.01 4.43 -16.15
CA TYR A 299 -22.24 4.22 -17.38
C TYR A 299 -22.76 5.08 -18.53
N ASN A 300 -24.08 5.02 -18.78
CA ASN A 300 -24.71 5.71 -19.91
C ASN A 300 -24.63 7.23 -19.76
N ASP A 301 -24.90 7.76 -18.56
CA ASP A 301 -24.82 9.19 -18.26
C ASP A 301 -23.42 9.73 -18.55
N LEU A 302 -22.39 9.07 -17.99
CA LEU A 302 -21.00 9.49 -18.15
C LEU A 302 -20.53 9.37 -19.61
N TYR A 303 -20.93 8.31 -20.32
CA TYR A 303 -20.60 8.12 -21.73
C TYR A 303 -21.27 9.16 -22.64
N SER A 304 -22.55 9.47 -22.41
CA SER A 304 -23.29 10.51 -23.14
C SER A 304 -22.66 11.88 -22.90
N LEU A 305 -22.40 12.23 -21.64
CA LEU A 305 -21.72 13.49 -21.27
C LEU A 305 -20.40 13.66 -22.03
N LEU A 306 -19.54 12.64 -22.07
CA LEU A 306 -18.27 12.69 -22.80
C LEU A 306 -18.46 12.80 -24.31
N SER A 307 -19.37 12.00 -24.88
CA SER A 307 -19.62 11.93 -26.32
C SER A 307 -20.22 13.21 -26.87
N GLU A 308 -21.18 13.79 -26.18
CA GLU A 308 -21.81 15.03 -26.60
C GLU A 308 -20.90 16.23 -26.38
N THR A 309 -20.12 16.26 -25.29
CA THR A 309 -19.09 17.27 -25.08
C THR A 309 -18.06 17.24 -26.21
N HIS A 310 -17.68 16.05 -26.68
CA HIS A 310 -16.77 15.91 -27.82
C HIS A 310 -17.33 16.55 -29.09
N GLU A 311 -18.58 16.26 -29.45
CA GLU A 311 -19.20 16.83 -30.64
C GLU A 311 -19.41 18.34 -30.52
N GLU A 312 -19.82 18.86 -29.37
CA GLU A 312 -19.96 20.31 -29.19
C GLU A 312 -18.61 21.02 -29.23
N THR A 313 -17.55 20.43 -28.66
CA THR A 313 -16.19 20.97 -28.75
C THR A 313 -15.71 21.06 -30.20
N LYS A 314 -15.94 20.01 -30.99
CA LYS A 314 -15.64 19.96 -32.42
C LYS A 314 -16.39 21.05 -33.20
N LEU A 315 -17.69 21.23 -32.93
CA LEU A 315 -18.51 22.27 -33.57
C LEU A 315 -18.03 23.67 -33.18
N PHE A 316 -17.73 23.91 -31.91
CA PHE A 316 -17.19 25.18 -31.43
C PHE A 316 -15.89 25.55 -32.15
N LEU A 317 -14.93 24.62 -32.24
CA LEU A 317 -13.66 24.85 -32.92
C LEU A 317 -13.84 25.09 -34.43
N LYS A 318 -14.78 24.37 -35.07
CA LYS A 318 -15.12 24.60 -36.48
C LYS A 318 -15.66 26.01 -36.71
N ARG A 319 -16.58 26.48 -35.86
CA ARG A 319 -17.14 27.84 -35.90
C ARG A 319 -16.03 28.90 -35.70
N LYS A 320 -15.19 28.74 -34.67
CA LYS A 320 -14.07 29.65 -34.37
C LYS A 320 -13.09 29.80 -35.54
N ARG A 321 -12.77 28.70 -36.24
CA ARG A 321 -11.91 28.72 -37.43
C ARG A 321 -12.52 29.49 -38.60
N LYS A 322 -13.85 29.35 -38.83
CA LYS A 322 -14.57 30.07 -39.87
C LYS A 322 -14.54 31.58 -39.62
N THR A 323 -14.88 32.01 -38.40
CA THR A 323 -14.87 33.43 -38.01
C THR A 323 -13.48 34.06 -38.11
N ASN A 324 -12.43 33.33 -37.73
CA ASN A 324 -11.05 33.83 -37.85
C ASN A 324 -10.58 33.96 -39.31
N LYS A 325 -11.15 33.18 -40.23
CA LYS A 325 -10.87 33.30 -41.67
C LYS A 325 -11.58 34.52 -42.27
N GLU A 326 -12.81 34.78 -41.85
CA GLU A 326 -13.61 35.93 -42.27
C GLU A 326 -13.04 37.28 -41.77
N LYS A 327 -12.41 37.31 -40.59
CA LYS A 327 -11.74 38.52 -40.04
C LYS A 327 -10.38 38.85 -40.67
N LYS A 328 -9.81 37.94 -41.46
CA LYS A 328 -8.50 38.11 -42.12
C LYS A 328 -8.62 38.50 -43.60
N LEU A 329 -9.83 38.40 -44.15
CA LEU A 329 -10.24 38.97 -45.44
C LEU A 329 -10.73 40.39 -45.19
#